data_AF-A0AA85F813-F1
#
_entry.id   AF-A0AA85F813-F1
#
_cell.length_a   1.000
_cell.length_b   1.000
_cell.length_c   1.000
_cell.angle_alpha   90.00
_cell.angle_beta   90.00
_cell.angle_gamma   90.00
#
_symmetry.space_group_name_H-M   'P 1'
#
loop_
_entity.id
_entity.type
_entity.pdbx_description
1 polymer ?
#
loop_
_entity_poly.entity_id
_entity_poly.type
_entity_poly.pdbx_seq_one_letter_code
_entity_poly.pdbx_strand_id
1 'polypeptide(L)'
;MTFDVFGIVLEIIVITMIVRGSLCRSEFNVVASSVGWSIASLVTTRYVPIWVGTRGLEFDWKYLCLSYEANLDLIDTFVMFYSVWLLSRRSGPTWSTLLGLLTVIAGPARSIFYALLSHKIENIFVTLAIKTIICIIFGITTMIIRSQRHTDRTEARESQGFFTIIRLLYQLTTGRYICAYKSRDSKSSSSVFLKNVK
;
A
#
# COMPACT_ATOMS: atom_id res chain seq x y z
N MET A 1 -20.18 -14.22 -10.54
CA MET A 1 -20.81 -13.91 -9.23
C MET A 1 -20.22 -14.70 -8.07
N THR A 2 -20.27 -16.04 -8.03
CA THR A 2 -19.71 -16.81 -6.87
C THR A 2 -18.20 -16.72 -6.75
N PHE A 3 -17.46 -16.76 -7.87
CA PHE A 3 -16.00 -16.56 -7.90
C PHE A 3 -15.59 -15.14 -7.47
N ASP A 4 -16.41 -14.13 -7.79
CA ASP A 4 -16.10 -12.73 -7.47
C ASP A 4 -16.16 -12.47 -5.95
N VAL A 5 -17.17 -13.01 -5.27
CA VAL A 5 -17.33 -12.84 -3.81
C VAL A 5 -16.20 -13.50 -3.05
N PHE A 6 -15.80 -14.71 -3.45
CA PHE A 6 -14.67 -15.41 -2.83
C PHE A 6 -13.36 -14.62 -2.99
N GLY A 7 -13.11 -14.08 -4.20
CA GLY A 7 -11.96 -13.22 -4.46
C GLY A 7 -11.91 -11.99 -3.55
N ILE A 8 -13.03 -11.27 -3.42
CA ILE A 8 -13.16 -10.09 -2.54
C ILE A 8 -12.85 -10.44 -1.08
N VAL A 9 -13.45 -11.52 -0.56
CA VAL A 9 -13.23 -11.95 0.82
C VAL A 9 -11.75 -12.28 1.06
N LEU A 10 -11.13 -12.97 0.10
CA LEU A 10 -9.72 -13.34 0.18
C LEU A 10 -8.82 -12.10 0.15
N GLU A 11 -9.08 -11.13 -0.72
CA GLU A 11 -8.34 -9.86 -0.73
C GLU A 11 -8.42 -9.13 0.61
N ILE A 12 -9.61 -9.04 1.21
CA ILE A 12 -9.79 -8.39 2.53
C ILE A 12 -9.00 -9.13 3.62
N ILE A 13 -9.03 -10.48 3.61
CA ILE A 13 -8.26 -11.30 4.56
C ILE A 13 -6.76 -11.03 4.38
N VAL A 14 -6.25 -11.06 3.15
CA VAL A 14 -4.82 -10.87 2.89
C VAL A 14 -4.37 -9.46 3.28
N ILE A 15 -5.15 -8.43 2.92
CA ILE A 15 -4.87 -7.04 3.31
C ILE A 15 -4.83 -6.91 4.84
N THR A 16 -5.81 -7.45 5.55
CA THR A 16 -5.86 -7.37 7.02
C THR A 16 -4.70 -8.13 7.67
N MET A 17 -4.32 -9.30 7.15
CA MET A 17 -3.14 -10.04 7.62
C MET A 17 -1.85 -9.26 7.39
N ILE A 18 -1.66 -8.66 6.21
CA ILE A 18 -0.46 -7.90 5.86
C ILE A 18 -0.33 -6.64 6.71
N VAL A 19 -1.42 -5.90 6.94
CA VAL A 19 -1.39 -4.67 7.74
C VAL A 19 -1.18 -4.96 9.23
N ARG A 20 -1.75 -6.05 9.75
CA ARG A 20 -1.55 -6.48 11.15
C ARG A 20 -0.19 -7.15 11.37
N GLY A 21 0.44 -7.66 10.33
CA GLY A 21 1.72 -8.35 10.39
C GLY A 21 2.87 -7.42 10.81
N SER A 22 3.71 -7.90 11.74
CA SER A 22 4.94 -7.22 12.16
C SER A 22 5.97 -7.08 11.03
N LEU A 23 5.91 -7.96 10.03
CA LEU A 23 6.82 -8.04 8.88
C LEU A 23 6.70 -6.81 7.96
N CYS A 24 5.53 -6.21 7.84
CA CYS A 24 5.32 -5.08 6.94
C CYS A 24 5.63 -3.74 7.61
N ARG A 25 6.67 -3.64 8.45
CA ARG A 25 6.97 -2.39 9.21
C ARG A 25 7.41 -1.23 8.31
N SER A 26 8.10 -1.53 7.22
CA SER A 26 8.58 -0.57 6.22
C SER A 26 7.58 -0.37 5.09
N GLU A 27 7.67 0.79 4.41
CA GLU A 27 6.93 1.06 3.16
C GLU A 27 7.25 -0.01 2.10
N PHE A 28 8.54 -0.32 1.95
CA PHE A 28 9.02 -1.28 0.95
C PHE A 28 8.41 -2.67 1.11
N ASN A 29 8.29 -3.18 2.34
CA ASN A 29 7.75 -4.52 2.57
C ASN A 29 6.27 -4.61 2.19
N VAL A 30 5.51 -3.52 2.36
CA VAL A 30 4.10 -3.46 1.96
C VAL A 30 3.97 -3.46 0.45
N VAL A 31 4.81 -2.66 -0.23
CA VAL A 31 4.87 -2.61 -1.70
C VAL A 31 5.25 -3.96 -2.28
N ALA A 32 6.26 -4.63 -1.70
CA ALA A 32 6.67 -5.96 -2.14
C ALA A 32 5.56 -7.00 -1.91
N SER A 33 4.86 -6.93 -0.79
CA SER A 33 3.77 -7.85 -0.47
C SER A 33 2.56 -7.65 -1.37
N SER A 34 2.20 -6.39 -1.68
CA SER A 34 1.08 -6.09 -2.58
C SER A 34 1.39 -6.53 -4.00
N VAL A 35 2.59 -6.24 -4.51
CA VAL A 35 3.03 -6.71 -5.84
C VAL A 35 3.06 -8.23 -5.91
N GLY A 36 3.60 -8.90 -4.89
CA GLY A 36 3.63 -10.37 -4.82
C GLY A 36 2.24 -10.99 -4.84
N TRP A 37 1.30 -10.43 -4.05
CA TRP A 37 -0.09 -10.86 -4.04
C TRP A 37 -0.78 -10.64 -5.38
N SER A 38 -0.63 -9.45 -5.98
CA SER A 38 -1.18 -9.14 -7.29
C SER A 38 -0.67 -10.10 -8.35
N ILE A 39 0.64 -10.36 -8.43
CA ILE A 39 1.21 -11.28 -9.42
C ILE A 39 0.65 -12.69 -9.23
N ALA A 40 0.54 -13.18 -7.99
CA ALA A 40 -0.04 -14.51 -7.71
C ALA A 40 -1.49 -14.61 -8.19
N SER A 41 -2.30 -13.59 -7.91
CA SER A 41 -3.69 -13.50 -8.38
C SER A 41 -3.77 -13.44 -9.91
N LEU A 42 -2.89 -12.68 -10.55
CA LEU A 42 -2.83 -12.46 -11.99
C LEU A 42 -2.45 -13.74 -12.76
N VAL A 43 -1.46 -14.48 -12.23
CA VAL A 43 -1.05 -15.77 -12.78
C VAL A 43 -2.21 -16.77 -12.71
N THR A 44 -2.89 -16.84 -11.57
CA THR A 44 -3.99 -17.78 -11.33
C THR A 44 -5.21 -17.47 -12.19
N THR A 45 -5.55 -16.18 -12.38
CA THR A 45 -6.81 -15.77 -13.01
C THR A 45 -6.72 -15.49 -14.50
N ARG A 46 -5.57 -15.03 -15.02
CA ARG A 46 -5.44 -14.55 -16.40
C ARG A 46 -4.32 -15.25 -17.18
N TYR A 47 -3.15 -15.45 -16.57
CA TYR A 47 -2.01 -16.04 -17.28
C TYR A 47 -2.25 -17.51 -17.68
N VAL A 48 -2.80 -18.33 -16.76
CA VAL A 48 -3.12 -19.74 -17.06
C VAL A 48 -4.17 -19.86 -18.19
N PRO A 49 -5.30 -19.12 -18.17
CA PRO A 49 -6.24 -19.11 -19.29
C PRO A 49 -5.65 -18.62 -20.62
N ILE A 50 -4.78 -17.59 -20.60
CA ILE A 50 -4.09 -17.11 -21.80
C ILE A 50 -3.18 -18.20 -22.36
N TRP A 51 -2.37 -18.83 -21.51
CA TRP A 51 -1.42 -19.87 -21.91
C TRP A 51 -2.13 -21.08 -22.53
N VAL A 52 -3.22 -21.54 -21.93
CA VAL A 52 -3.98 -22.68 -22.44
C VAL A 52 -4.78 -22.27 -23.69
N GLY A 53 -5.32 -21.05 -23.72
CA GLY A 53 -6.16 -20.53 -24.82
C GLY A 53 -5.39 -20.08 -26.07
N THR A 54 -4.10 -19.79 -25.97
CA THR A 54 -3.26 -19.36 -27.12
C THR A 54 -2.52 -20.53 -27.79
N ARG A 55 -2.63 -21.75 -27.25
CA ARG A 55 -2.06 -22.94 -27.88
C ARG A 55 -2.74 -23.23 -29.23
N GLY A 56 -2.12 -22.76 -30.31
CA GLY A 56 -2.55 -23.04 -31.68
C GLY A 56 -3.62 -22.08 -32.23
N LEU A 57 -3.83 -20.92 -31.60
CA LEU A 57 -4.77 -19.89 -32.05
C LEU A 57 -4.02 -18.65 -32.58
N GLU A 58 -4.56 -18.02 -33.62
CA GLU A 58 -4.07 -16.75 -34.15
C GLU A 58 -4.28 -15.59 -33.15
N PHE A 59 -3.53 -14.50 -33.34
CA PHE A 59 -3.59 -13.32 -32.46
C PHE A 59 -4.98 -12.68 -32.44
N ASP A 60 -5.60 -12.61 -31.25
CA ASP A 60 -6.91 -12.01 -31.03
C ASP A 60 -6.82 -10.80 -30.07
N TRP A 61 -7.50 -9.70 -30.42
CA TRP A 61 -7.66 -8.48 -29.62
C TRP A 61 -8.18 -8.74 -28.21
N LYS A 62 -9.00 -9.80 -28.04
CA LYS A 62 -9.50 -10.21 -26.73
C LYS A 62 -8.38 -10.49 -25.73
N TYR A 63 -7.29 -11.13 -26.15
CA TYR A 63 -6.16 -11.45 -25.26
C TYR A 63 -5.32 -10.21 -24.92
N LEU A 64 -5.25 -9.23 -25.84
CA LEU A 64 -4.64 -7.94 -25.56
C LEU A 64 -5.41 -7.18 -24.48
N CYS A 65 -6.74 -7.10 -24.62
CA CYS A 65 -7.61 -6.49 -23.61
C CYS A 65 -7.53 -7.23 -22.27
N LEU A 66 -7.44 -8.55 -22.28
CA LEU A 66 -7.30 -9.37 -21.08
C LEU A 66 -6.00 -9.10 -20.33
N SER A 67 -4.88 -8.95 -21.06
CA SER A 67 -3.57 -8.63 -20.49
C SER A 67 -3.55 -7.22 -19.89
N TYR A 68 -4.20 -6.27 -20.56
CA TYR A 68 -4.34 -4.91 -20.07
C TYR A 68 -5.22 -4.85 -18.81
N GLU A 69 -6.34 -5.56 -18.78
CA GLU A 69 -7.21 -5.68 -17.60
C GLU A 69 -6.44 -6.23 -16.39
N ALA A 70 -5.55 -7.18 -16.62
CA ALA A 70 -4.71 -7.76 -15.58
C ALA A 70 -3.75 -6.72 -14.96
N ASN A 71 -3.18 -5.82 -15.77
CA ASN A 71 -2.34 -4.73 -15.28
C ASN A 71 -3.12 -3.71 -14.45
N LEU A 72 -4.38 -3.42 -14.81
CA LEU A 72 -5.23 -2.53 -14.02
C LEU A 72 -5.52 -3.13 -12.65
N ASP A 73 -5.81 -4.43 -12.60
CA ASP A 73 -6.09 -5.10 -11.33
C ASP A 73 -4.87 -5.09 -10.40
N LEU A 74 -3.66 -5.24 -10.96
CA LEU A 74 -2.42 -5.07 -10.19
C LEU A 74 -2.31 -3.68 -9.53
N ILE A 75 -2.60 -2.63 -10.29
CA ILE A 75 -2.56 -1.25 -9.76
C ILE A 75 -3.63 -1.06 -8.69
N ASP A 76 -4.85 -1.55 -8.91
CA ASP A 76 -5.94 -1.40 -7.95
C ASP A 76 -5.67 -2.14 -6.63
N THR A 77 -5.17 -3.38 -6.70
CA THR A 77 -4.74 -4.12 -5.52
C THR A 77 -3.61 -3.36 -4.82
N PHE A 78 -2.60 -2.87 -5.55
CA PHE A 78 -1.52 -2.07 -4.97
C PHE A 78 -2.04 -0.84 -4.20
N VAL A 79 -2.96 -0.08 -4.81
CA VAL A 79 -3.62 1.09 -4.23
C VAL A 79 -4.36 0.73 -2.94
N MET A 80 -5.11 -0.39 -2.91
CA MET A 80 -5.82 -0.85 -1.72
C MET A 80 -4.86 -1.18 -0.57
N PHE A 81 -3.85 -2.01 -0.82
CA PHE A 81 -2.85 -2.39 0.20
C PHE A 81 -2.16 -1.17 0.78
N TYR A 82 -1.74 -0.27 -0.10
CA TYR A 82 -1.00 0.92 0.29
C TYR A 82 -1.88 1.91 1.07
N SER A 83 -3.15 2.08 0.68
CA SER A 83 -4.12 2.92 1.40
C SER A 83 -4.40 2.41 2.81
N VAL A 84 -4.70 1.12 2.99
CA VAL A 84 -4.95 0.53 4.33
C VAL A 84 -3.71 0.64 5.21
N TRP A 85 -2.52 0.39 4.65
CA TRP A 85 -1.28 0.51 5.39
C TRP A 85 -1.02 1.95 5.86
N LEU A 86 -1.24 2.93 4.98
CA LEU A 86 -1.13 4.35 5.34
C LEU A 86 -2.07 4.66 6.50
N LEU A 87 -3.35 4.31 6.38
CA LEU A 87 -4.39 4.56 7.40
C LEU A 87 -4.03 3.95 8.75
N SER A 88 -3.54 2.71 8.77
CA SER A 88 -3.24 1.99 10.00
C SER A 88 -2.11 2.59 10.81
N ARG A 89 -1.13 3.24 10.17
CA ARG A 89 0.12 3.63 10.84
C ARG A 89 0.42 5.12 10.87
N ARG A 90 -0.29 5.89 10.06
CA ARG A 90 -0.11 7.34 10.00
C ARG A 90 -1.41 8.00 10.37
N SER A 91 -1.42 8.67 11.52
CA SER A 91 -2.42 9.69 11.80
C SER A 91 -2.12 10.90 10.92
N GLY A 92 -3.13 11.39 10.23
CA GLY A 92 -3.10 12.66 9.51
C GLY A 92 -4.35 13.46 9.85
N PRO A 93 -4.61 14.59 9.17
CA PRO A 93 -5.83 15.35 9.33
C PRO A 93 -7.04 14.46 9.07
N THR A 94 -8.15 14.79 9.74
CA THR A 94 -9.43 14.06 9.65
C THR A 94 -9.89 13.90 8.21
N TRP A 95 -9.72 14.93 7.37
CA TRP A 95 -10.04 14.87 5.94
C TRP A 95 -9.25 13.81 5.17
N SER A 96 -7.92 13.74 5.35
CA SER A 96 -7.08 12.73 4.69
C SER A 96 -7.45 11.31 5.14
N THR A 97 -7.81 11.16 6.42
CA THR A 97 -8.25 9.89 6.98
C THR A 97 -9.61 9.47 6.44
N LEU A 98 -10.55 10.41 6.28
CA LEU A 98 -11.85 10.16 5.65
C LEU A 98 -11.70 9.72 4.19
N LEU A 99 -10.85 10.41 3.41
CA LEU A 99 -10.56 10.04 2.02
C LEU A 99 -9.93 8.65 1.91
N GLY A 100 -9.01 8.31 2.81
CA GLY A 100 -8.44 6.97 2.86
C GLY A 100 -9.48 5.90 3.18
N LEU A 101 -10.34 6.13 4.18
CA LEU A 101 -11.42 5.20 4.52
C LEU A 101 -12.40 5.00 3.36
N LEU A 102 -12.79 6.08 2.68
CA LEU A 102 -13.63 6.02 1.48
C LEU A 102 -12.96 5.17 0.39
N THR A 103 -11.65 5.36 0.18
CA THR A 103 -10.87 4.58 -0.79
C THR A 103 -10.86 3.08 -0.47
N VAL A 104 -10.75 2.72 0.81
CA VAL A 104 -10.75 1.32 1.26
C VAL A 104 -12.11 0.66 1.09
N ILE A 105 -13.20 1.40 1.35
CA ILE A 105 -14.57 0.88 1.17
C ILE A 105 -14.91 0.76 -0.32
N ALA A 106 -14.49 1.74 -1.12
CA ALA A 106 -14.78 1.77 -2.55
C ALA A 106 -13.96 0.73 -3.33
N GLY A 107 -12.86 0.22 -2.78
CA GLY A 107 -12.06 -0.87 -3.35
C GLY A 107 -12.88 -2.13 -3.65
N PRO A 108 -13.44 -2.84 -2.65
CA PRO A 108 -14.30 -4.00 -2.88
C PRO A 108 -15.56 -3.68 -3.72
N ALA A 109 -16.13 -2.48 -3.53
CA ALA A 109 -17.31 -2.06 -4.29
C ALA A 109 -17.04 -1.93 -5.80
N ARG A 110 -15.80 -1.59 -6.20
CA ARG A 110 -15.40 -1.50 -7.62
C ARG A 110 -15.60 -2.83 -8.35
N SER A 111 -15.34 -3.96 -7.68
CA SER A 111 -15.42 -5.29 -8.31
C SER A 111 -16.87 -5.63 -8.68
N ILE A 112 -17.81 -5.28 -7.80
CA ILE A 112 -19.24 -5.42 -8.05
C ILE A 112 -19.66 -4.48 -9.19
N PHE A 113 -19.17 -3.24 -9.19
CA PHE A 113 -19.44 -2.27 -10.25
C PHE A 113 -18.94 -2.76 -11.62
N TYR A 114 -17.74 -3.32 -11.70
CA TYR A 114 -17.20 -3.87 -12.94
C TYR A 114 -18.00 -5.05 -13.48
N ALA A 115 -18.50 -5.91 -12.59
CA ALA A 115 -19.39 -7.00 -12.99
C ALA A 115 -20.69 -6.46 -13.60
N LEU A 116 -21.32 -5.46 -12.97
CA LEU A 116 -22.52 -4.80 -13.49
C LEU A 116 -22.26 -4.08 -14.82
N LEU A 117 -21.11 -3.42 -14.95
CA LEU A 117 -20.71 -2.70 -16.16
C LEU A 117 -20.57 -3.67 -17.35
N SER A 118 -19.95 -4.82 -17.13
CA SER A 118 -19.79 -5.85 -18.17
C SER A 118 -21.11 -6.46 -18.64
N HIS A 119 -22.15 -6.45 -17.80
CA HIS A 119 -23.48 -6.90 -18.19
C HIS A 119 -24.22 -5.86 -19.06
N LYS A 120 -23.94 -4.57 -18.87
CA LYS A 120 -24.66 -3.48 -19.55
C LYS A 120 -24.01 -3.06 -20.86
N ILE A 121 -22.70 -3.24 -20.99
CA ILE A 121 -21.92 -2.79 -22.15
C ILE A 121 -21.26 -4.00 -22.82
N GLU A 122 -21.68 -4.31 -24.05
CA GLU A 122 -21.10 -5.41 -24.85
C GLU A 122 -19.72 -5.04 -25.43
N ASN A 123 -19.43 -3.74 -25.58
CA ASN A 123 -18.18 -3.25 -26.14
C ASN A 123 -17.01 -3.38 -25.16
N ILE A 124 -16.05 -4.26 -25.48
CA ILE A 124 -14.88 -4.53 -24.63
C ILE A 124 -13.99 -3.31 -24.42
N PHE A 125 -13.78 -2.50 -25.47
CA PHE A 125 -12.93 -1.30 -25.41
C PHE A 125 -13.50 -0.21 -24.50
N VAL A 126 -14.82 -0.01 -24.53
CA VAL A 126 -15.50 0.99 -23.69
C VAL A 126 -15.44 0.58 -22.22
N THR A 127 -15.70 -0.70 -21.94
CA THR A 127 -15.59 -1.25 -20.58
C THR A 127 -14.17 -1.09 -20.03
N LEU A 128 -13.16 -1.34 -20.88
CA LEU A 128 -11.75 -1.14 -20.53
C LEU A 128 -11.45 0.33 -20.23
N ALA A 129 -11.88 1.26 -21.08
CA ALA A 129 -11.66 2.70 -20.91
C ALA A 129 -12.32 3.25 -19.63
N ILE A 130 -13.50 2.74 -19.26
CA ILE A 130 -14.14 3.14 -17.99
C ILE A 130 -13.34 2.60 -16.79
N LYS A 131 -12.87 1.34 -16.86
CA LYS A 131 -12.00 0.75 -15.82
C LYS A 131 -10.71 1.55 -15.63
N THR A 132 -10.07 2.02 -16.70
CA THR A 132 -8.84 2.83 -16.61
C THR A 132 -9.07 4.17 -15.94
N ILE A 133 -10.15 4.88 -16.30
CA ILE A 133 -10.49 6.16 -15.70
C ILE A 133 -10.70 6.00 -14.19
N ILE A 134 -11.43 4.96 -13.78
CA ILE A 134 -11.66 4.65 -12.37
C ILE A 134 -10.32 4.34 -11.67
N CYS A 135 -9.50 3.46 -12.22
CA CYS A 135 -8.17 3.12 -11.69
C CYS A 135 -7.27 4.36 -11.52
N ILE A 136 -7.29 5.28 -12.48
CA ILE A 136 -6.53 6.53 -12.41
C ILE A 136 -7.03 7.42 -11.27
N ILE A 137 -8.35 7.56 -11.09
CA ILE A 137 -8.94 8.35 -10.00
C ILE A 137 -8.53 7.78 -8.63
N PHE A 138 -8.58 6.46 -8.47
CA PHE A 138 -8.14 5.76 -7.26
C PHE A 138 -6.63 5.95 -6.99
N GLY A 139 -5.80 5.84 -8.03
CA GLY A 139 -4.36 6.11 -7.95
C GLY A 139 -4.04 7.55 -7.54
N ILE A 140 -4.70 8.54 -8.15
CA ILE A 140 -4.53 9.96 -7.80
C ILE A 140 -4.96 10.22 -6.35
N THR A 141 -6.10 9.65 -5.93
CA THR A 141 -6.62 9.82 -4.57
C THR A 141 -5.62 9.30 -3.52
N THR A 142 -5.05 8.11 -3.74
CA THR A 142 -4.03 7.57 -2.83
C THR A 142 -2.72 8.34 -2.85
N MET A 143 -2.32 8.90 -4.00
CA MET A 143 -1.17 9.78 -4.09
C MET A 143 -1.37 11.09 -3.30
N ILE A 144 -2.56 11.68 -3.38
CA ILE A 144 -2.92 12.86 -2.58
C ILE A 144 -2.84 12.52 -1.09
N ILE A 145 -3.41 11.39 -0.65
CA ILE A 145 -3.34 10.95 0.75
C ILE A 145 -1.88 10.78 1.20
N ARG A 146 -1.03 10.17 0.38
CA ARG A 146 0.41 10.01 0.66
C ARG A 146 1.09 11.38 0.79
N SER A 147 0.82 12.30 -0.14
CA SER A 147 1.43 13.63 -0.17
C SER A 147 1.09 14.41 1.10
N GLN A 148 -0.20 14.48 1.46
CA GLN A 148 -0.66 15.21 2.65
C GLN A 148 0.01 14.68 3.93
N ARG A 149 -0.01 13.35 4.11
CA ARG A 149 0.58 12.70 5.28
C ARG A 149 2.10 12.83 5.35
N HIS A 150 2.77 13.03 4.21
CA HIS A 150 4.19 13.30 4.18
C HIS A 150 4.49 14.73 4.66
N THR A 151 3.71 15.72 4.19
CA THR A 151 3.83 17.13 4.60
C THR A 151 3.58 17.32 6.09
N ASP A 152 2.51 16.73 6.64
CA ASP A 152 2.20 16.86 8.07
C ASP A 152 3.34 16.31 8.96
N ARG A 153 3.98 15.24 8.49
CA ARG A 153 5.07 14.61 9.23
C ARG A 153 6.33 15.47 9.23
N THR A 154 6.63 16.13 8.12
CA THR A 154 7.78 17.04 8.05
C THR A 154 7.58 18.22 8.99
N GLU A 155 6.39 18.84 8.99
CA GLU A 155 6.06 19.96 9.88
C GLU A 155 6.12 19.56 11.36
N ALA A 156 5.54 18.40 11.72
CA ALA A 156 5.58 17.90 13.09
C ALA A 156 7.00 17.62 13.58
N ARG A 157 7.88 17.10 12.70
CA ARG A 157 9.27 16.80 13.03
C ARG A 157 10.09 18.07 13.22
N GLU A 158 9.88 19.10 12.40
CA GLU A 158 10.53 20.39 12.56
C GLU A 158 10.11 21.09 13.86
N SER A 159 8.80 21.11 14.16
CA SER A 159 8.27 21.66 15.40
C SER A 159 8.83 20.95 16.66
N GLN A 160 8.90 19.62 16.63
CA GLN A 160 9.47 18.83 17.72
C GLN A 160 10.98 19.05 17.89
N GLY A 161 11.72 19.19 16.78
CA GLY A 161 13.15 19.52 16.79
C GLY A 161 13.40 20.88 17.45
N PHE A 162 12.61 21.88 17.06
CA PHE A 162 12.69 23.23 17.62
C PHE A 162 12.42 23.25 19.13
N PHE A 163 11.35 22.57 19.58
CA PHE A 163 11.06 22.43 21.02
C PHE A 163 12.19 21.74 21.78
N THR A 164 12.82 20.74 21.18
CA THR A 164 13.95 20.03 21.79
C THR A 164 15.17 20.96 21.92
N ILE A 165 15.46 21.76 20.91
CA ILE A 165 16.57 22.74 20.92
C ILE A 165 16.32 23.81 21.98
N ILE A 166 15.12 24.40 22.04
CA ILE A 166 14.76 25.39 23.07
C ILE A 166 14.93 24.79 24.46
N ARG A 167 14.44 23.56 24.67
CA ARG A 167 14.56 22.87 25.96
C ARG A 167 16.03 22.66 26.34
N LEU A 168 16.90 22.28 25.40
CA LEU A 168 18.33 22.12 25.64
C LEU A 168 19.02 23.45 25.96
N LEU A 169 18.71 24.53 25.22
CA LEU A 169 19.24 25.87 25.48
C LEU A 169 18.84 26.37 26.87
N TYR A 170 17.58 26.18 27.25
CA TYR A 170 17.10 26.54 28.59
C TYR A 170 17.84 25.79 29.71
N GLN A 171 18.13 24.50 29.52
CA GLN A 171 18.91 23.70 30.48
C GLN A 171 20.37 24.16 30.58
N LEU A 172 20.96 24.62 29.47
CA LEU A 172 22.31 25.19 29.44
C LEU A 172 22.39 26.53 30.20
N THR A 173 21.41 27.41 30.02
CA THR A 173 21.37 28.72 30.72
C THR A 173 21.11 28.57 32.23
N THR A 174 20.39 27.53 32.66
CA THR A 174 20.02 27.31 34.07
C THR A 174 21.00 26.40 34.84
N GLY A 175 22.07 25.93 34.20
CA GLY A 175 23.16 25.18 34.85
C GLY A 175 22.77 23.80 35.43
N ARG A 176 21.59 23.25 35.10
CA ARG A 176 21.15 21.92 35.55
C ARG A 176 21.41 20.89 34.45
N TYR A 177 22.62 20.32 34.44
CA TYR A 177 22.96 19.20 33.55
C TYR A 177 22.32 17.90 34.06
N ILE A 178 21.05 17.65 33.70
CA ILE A 178 20.52 16.28 33.80
C ILE A 178 20.97 15.54 32.54
N CYS A 179 22.04 14.76 32.68
CA CYS A 179 22.54 13.85 31.66
C CYS A 179 21.52 12.76 31.34
N ALA A 180 20.51 13.07 30.52
CA ALA A 180 19.60 12.08 29.96
C ALA A 180 20.08 11.67 28.56
N TYR A 181 21.22 10.97 28.49
CA TYR A 181 21.61 10.26 27.28
C TYR A 181 20.74 9.00 27.14
N LYS A 182 19.63 9.11 26.40
CA LYS A 182 18.79 7.97 26.03
C LYS A 182 19.47 7.16 24.92
N SER A 183 20.33 6.23 25.32
CA SER A 183 20.91 5.21 24.44
C SER A 183 19.79 4.41 23.76
N ARG A 184 19.65 4.58 22.44
CA ARG A 184 18.90 3.67 21.57
C ARG A 184 19.89 2.75 20.88
N ASP A 185 19.74 1.46 21.19
CA ASP A 185 20.10 0.31 20.37
C ASP A 185 21.57 0.11 19.98
N SER A 186 22.29 -0.61 20.83
CA SER A 186 23.24 -1.64 20.35
C SER A 186 22.88 -2.98 21.00
N LYS A 187 22.00 -3.72 20.33
CA LYS A 187 21.92 -5.18 20.43
C LYS A 187 22.57 -5.74 19.18
N SER A 188 23.90 -5.79 19.14
CA SER A 188 24.63 -6.79 18.36
C SER A 188 26.10 -6.82 18.77
N SER A 189 26.51 -7.98 19.28
CA SER A 189 27.83 -8.58 19.17
C SER A 189 29.06 -7.69 19.43
N SER A 190 29.69 -7.88 20.60
CA SER A 190 31.15 -7.93 20.77
C SER A 190 31.50 -8.30 22.22
N SER A 191 31.29 -9.56 22.60
CA SER A 191 31.96 -10.17 23.77
C SER A 191 33.12 -11.07 23.31
N VAL A 192 33.86 -10.57 22.32
CA VAL A 192 35.20 -11.01 21.93
C VAL A 192 36.08 -9.79 22.21
N PHE A 193 37.22 -9.98 22.87
CA PHE A 193 38.15 -8.95 23.38
C PHE A 193 37.98 -8.51 24.83
N LEU A 194 38.10 -9.44 25.77
CA LEU A 194 39.03 -9.26 26.90
C LEU A 194 39.71 -10.60 27.21
N LYS A 195 40.57 -11.02 26.28
CA LYS A 195 41.66 -11.95 26.56
C LYS A 195 42.94 -11.11 26.51
N ASN A 196 43.71 -11.15 27.60
CA ASN A 196 45.03 -10.56 27.79
C ASN A 196 45.10 -9.06 28.08
N VAL A 197 45.21 -8.70 29.37
CA VAL A 197 46.38 -7.94 29.84
C VAL A 197 46.80 -8.57 31.18
N LYS A 198 48.11 -8.73 31.31
CA LYS A 198 48.89 -9.40 32.37
C LYS A 198 48.56 -8.96 33.79
#